data_AF-A0ABD1L769-F1
#
_entry.id   AF-A0ABD1L769-F1
#
_cell.length_a   1.000
_cell.length_b   1.000
_cell.length_c   1.000
_cell.angle_alpha   90.00
_cell.angle_beta   90.00
_cell.angle_gamma   90.00
#
_symmetry.space_group_name_H-M   'P 1'
#
loop_
_entity.id
_entity.type
_entity.pdbx_description
1 polymer ?
#
loop_
_entity_poly.entity_id
_entity_poly.type
_entity_poly.pdbx_seq_one_letter_code
_entity_poly.pdbx_strand_id
1 'polypeptide(L)'
;MERRLLSRNQVEGREDDNIETIRKRFKVFLESSLPVINYYDAKGKVRKIDAARPIEEVFESVKGIFAPKNEKVILVFALVLSSHILMLNEEDFHLREPNQRKELLWEWTAVAAFDEDEE
;
A
#
# COMPACT_ATOMS: atom_id res chain seq x y z
N MET A 1 -25.58 8.62 1.38
CA MET A 1 -25.30 8.71 2.84
C MET A 1 -26.58 8.71 3.67
N GLU A 2 -27.56 9.58 3.36
CA GLU A 2 -28.87 9.61 4.06
C GLU A 2 -29.56 8.24 4.13
N ARG A 3 -29.59 7.49 3.02
CA ARG A 3 -30.16 6.12 2.98
C ARG A 3 -29.50 5.18 4.00
N ARG A 4 -28.18 5.25 4.19
CA ARG A 4 -27.45 4.39 5.16
C ARG A 4 -27.82 4.75 6.59
N LEU A 5 -28.00 6.04 6.89
CA LEU A 5 -28.36 6.50 8.24
C LEU A 5 -29.82 6.15 8.58
N LEU A 6 -30.74 6.31 7.64
CA LEU A 6 -32.14 5.92 7.83
C LEU A 6 -32.33 4.42 8.04
N SER A 7 -31.54 3.58 7.34
CA SER A 7 -31.53 2.13 7.59
C SER A 7 -31.05 1.77 8.99
N ARG A 8 -30.15 2.56 9.60
CA ARG A 8 -29.70 2.33 10.99
C ARG A 8 -30.79 2.62 12.01
N ASN A 9 -31.63 3.64 11.77
CA ASN A 9 -32.74 3.97 12.68
C ASN A 9 -33.73 2.81 12.82
N GLN A 10 -34.02 2.14 11.70
CA GLN A 10 -34.94 1.02 11.66
C GLN A 10 -34.40 -0.24 12.37
N VAL A 11 -33.07 -0.41 12.41
CA VAL A 11 -32.42 -1.61 12.96
C VAL A 11 -31.94 -1.41 14.40
N GLU A 12 -31.41 -0.23 14.74
CA GLU A 12 -30.83 0.10 16.07
C GLU A 12 -31.80 0.87 16.99
N GLY A 13 -32.99 1.27 16.51
CA GLY A 13 -34.02 1.90 17.35
C GLY A 13 -33.67 3.31 17.85
N ARG A 14 -32.85 4.07 17.11
CA ARG A 14 -32.48 5.44 17.48
C ARG A 14 -33.56 6.43 17.04
N GLU A 15 -34.32 6.96 18.00
CA GLU A 15 -35.38 7.96 17.75
C GLU A 15 -34.83 9.33 17.32
N ASP A 16 -33.56 9.63 17.61
CA ASP A 16 -32.93 10.94 17.36
C ASP A 16 -32.57 11.22 15.88
N ASP A 17 -32.61 10.21 15.03
CA ASP A 17 -32.16 10.31 13.63
C ASP A 17 -33.30 10.78 12.71
N ASN A 18 -33.73 12.03 12.90
CA ASN A 18 -34.66 12.68 11.96
C ASN A 18 -33.92 13.18 10.70
N ILE A 19 -34.63 13.27 9.57
CA ILE A 19 -34.06 13.69 8.27
C ILE A 19 -33.47 15.11 8.33
N GLU A 20 -34.07 16.02 9.09
CA GLU A 20 -33.58 17.40 9.24
C GLU A 20 -32.26 17.46 10.01
N THR A 21 -32.10 16.65 11.05
CA THR A 21 -30.90 16.52 11.87
C THR A 21 -29.76 15.93 11.04
N ILE A 22 -30.03 14.91 10.21
CA ILE A 22 -29.04 14.34 9.30
C ILE A 22 -28.54 15.40 8.30
N ARG A 23 -29.46 16.17 7.69
CA ARG A 23 -29.11 17.25 6.77
C ARG A 23 -28.32 18.35 7.45
N LYS A 24 -28.72 18.76 8.66
CA LYS A 24 -28.00 19.77 9.45
C LYS A 24 -26.59 19.30 9.80
N ARG A 25 -26.42 18.04 10.23
CA ARG A 25 -25.11 17.44 10.49
C ARG A 25 -24.24 17.41 9.23
N PHE A 26 -24.81 17.04 8.09
CA PHE A 26 -24.06 17.02 6.83
C PHE A 26 -23.61 18.43 6.42
N LYS A 27 -24.48 19.42 6.56
CA LYS A 27 -24.13 20.83 6.30
C LYS A 27 -22.99 21.31 7.19
N VAL A 28 -23.09 21.09 8.50
CA VAL A 28 -22.04 21.48 9.46
C VAL A 28 -20.72 20.75 9.18
N PHE A 29 -20.78 19.46 8.83
CA PHE A 29 -19.60 18.70 8.43
C PHE A 29 -18.91 19.32 7.21
N LEU A 30 -19.68 19.68 6.17
CA LEU A 30 -19.11 20.34 4.99
C LEU A 30 -18.47 21.69 5.34
N GLU A 31 -19.15 22.53 6.12
CA GLU A 31 -18.67 23.86 6.50
C GLU A 31 -17.40 23.82 7.37
N SER A 32 -17.31 22.85 8.28
CA SER A 32 -16.21 22.77 9.26
C SER A 32 -15.04 21.90 8.81
N SER A 33 -15.32 20.77 8.15
CA SER A 33 -14.33 19.73 7.88
C SER A 33 -13.70 19.86 6.50
N LEU A 34 -14.41 20.40 5.50
CA LEU A 34 -13.82 20.63 4.16
C LEU A 34 -12.61 21.57 4.18
N PRO A 35 -12.60 22.70 4.93
CA PRO A 35 -11.42 23.56 5.00
C PRO A 35 -10.18 22.82 5.52
N VAL A 36 -10.37 21.93 6.50
CA VAL A 36 -9.29 21.09 7.06
C VAL A 36 -8.79 20.09 6.03
N ILE A 37 -9.70 19.41 5.33
CA ILE A 37 -9.35 18.47 4.26
C ILE A 37 -8.56 19.20 3.17
N ASN A 38 -9.06 20.34 2.69
CA ASN A 38 -8.40 21.15 1.65
C ASN A 38 -6.99 21.60 2.08
N TYR A 39 -6.82 21.98 3.35
CA TYR A 39 -5.52 22.35 3.89
C TYR A 39 -4.50 21.21 3.83
N TYR A 40 -4.90 19.98 4.16
CA TYR A 40 -4.01 18.81 4.07
C TYR A 40 -3.85 18.30 2.64
N ASP A 41 -4.85 18.50 1.77
CA ASP A 41 -4.81 18.14 0.35
C ASP A 41 -3.77 19.00 -0.38
N ALA A 42 -3.74 20.30 -0.10
CA ALA A 42 -2.71 21.22 -0.61
C ALA A 42 -1.29 20.83 -0.18
N LYS A 43 -1.13 20.07 0.92
CA LYS A 43 0.15 19.54 1.40
C LYS A 43 0.48 18.14 0.87
N GLY A 44 -0.35 17.57 -0.01
CA GLY A 44 -0.18 16.22 -0.55
C GLY A 44 -0.34 15.11 0.49
N LYS A 45 -0.97 15.39 1.64
CA LYS A 45 -1.14 14.43 2.76
C LYS A 45 -2.49 13.71 2.74
N VAL A 46 -3.39 14.07 1.83
CA VAL A 46 -4.73 13.48 1.74
C VAL A 46 -4.73 12.36 0.70
N ARG A 47 -5.30 11.21 1.08
CA ARG A 47 -5.63 10.11 0.18
C ARG A 47 -7.15 10.00 0.11
N LYS A 48 -7.72 10.17 -1.08
CA LYS A 48 -9.18 10.14 -1.31
C LYS A 48 -9.60 8.72 -1.71
N ILE A 49 -10.61 8.17 -1.05
CA ILE A 49 -11.16 6.84 -1.31
C ILE A 49 -12.67 6.99 -1.52
N ASP A 50 -13.22 6.32 -2.53
CA ASP A 50 -14.66 6.31 -2.77
C ASP A 50 -15.36 5.34 -1.82
N ALA A 51 -16.12 5.88 -0.86
CA ALA A 51 -16.88 5.10 0.12
C ALA A 51 -18.29 4.67 -0.37
N ALA A 52 -18.65 4.97 -1.63
CA ALA A 52 -19.91 4.51 -2.23
C ALA A 52 -19.86 3.04 -2.68
N ARG A 53 -18.66 2.51 -2.90
CA ARG A 53 -18.37 1.13 -3.30
C ARG A 53 -18.71 0.11 -2.19
N PRO A 54 -18.82 -1.19 -2.51
CA PRO A 54 -19.00 -2.24 -1.50
C PRO A 54 -17.81 -2.31 -0.52
N ILE A 55 -18.06 -2.88 0.66
CA ILE A 55 -17.14 -2.81 1.80
C ILE A 55 -15.78 -3.46 1.49
N GLU A 56 -15.79 -4.56 0.74
CA GLU A 56 -14.60 -5.30 0.33
C GLU A 56 -13.69 -4.44 -0.56
N GLU A 57 -14.28 -3.75 -1.54
CA GLU A 57 -13.53 -2.88 -2.47
C GLU A 57 -12.95 -1.65 -1.77
N VAL A 58 -13.68 -1.10 -0.80
CA VAL A 58 -13.18 0.02 0.03
C VAL A 58 -12.02 -0.46 0.90
N PHE A 59 -12.13 -1.64 1.50
CA PHE A 59 -11.09 -2.21 2.36
C PHE A 59 -9.79 -2.45 1.59
N GLU A 60 -9.86 -3.06 0.40
CA GLU A 60 -8.69 -3.27 -0.44
C GLU A 60 -8.04 -1.95 -0.88
N SER A 61 -8.85 -0.93 -1.20
CA SER A 61 -8.35 0.41 -1.52
C SER A 61 -7.58 1.05 -0.35
N VAL A 62 -8.07 0.85 0.89
CA VAL A 62 -7.39 1.30 2.11
C VAL A 62 -6.09 0.53 2.30
N LYS A 63 -6.13 -0.81 2.20
CA LYS A 63 -4.96 -1.68 2.37
C LYS A 63 -3.81 -1.28 1.45
N GLY A 64 -4.10 -0.99 0.18
CA GLY A 64 -3.10 -0.53 -0.79
C GLY A 64 -2.44 0.80 -0.43
N ILE A 65 -3.09 1.67 0.35
CA ILE A 65 -2.50 2.95 0.82
C ILE A 65 -1.52 2.71 1.98
N PHE A 66 -1.80 1.73 2.83
CA PHE A 66 -0.97 1.40 3.99
C PHE A 66 0.14 0.38 3.69
N ALA A 67 0.09 -0.26 2.52
CA ALA A 67 1.15 -1.16 2.08
C ALA A 67 2.51 -0.42 1.99
N PRO A 68 3.61 -1.04 2.44
CA PRO A 68 4.92 -0.41 2.44
C PRO A 68 5.39 -0.11 1.02
N LYS A 69 5.75 1.16 0.75
CA LYS A 69 6.41 1.56 -0.50
C LYS A 69 7.89 1.21 -0.42
N ASN A 70 8.27 -0.02 -0.74
CA ASN A 70 9.68 -0.45 -0.82
C ASN A 70 10.39 -0.03 -2.12
N GLU A 71 10.08 1.16 -2.64
CA GLU A 71 10.67 1.68 -3.90
C GLU A 71 12.20 1.86 -3.80
N LYS A 72 12.74 2.13 -2.61
CA LYS A 72 14.18 2.36 -2.41
C LYS A 72 14.98 1.08 -2.22
N VAL A 73 14.39 0.04 -1.63
CA VAL A 73 15.08 -1.22 -1.34
C VAL A 73 15.37 -1.96 -2.65
N ILE A 74 14.37 -2.06 -3.52
CA ILE A 74 14.50 -2.75 -4.83
C ILE A 74 15.57 -2.10 -5.71
N LEU A 75 15.65 -0.76 -5.73
CA LEU A 75 16.62 -0.05 -6.58
C LEU A 75 18.06 -0.21 -6.08
N VAL A 76 18.28 -0.24 -4.76
CA VAL A 76 19.62 -0.44 -4.18
C VAL A 76 20.11 -1.86 -4.44
N PHE A 77 19.26 -2.87 -4.27
CA PHE A 77 19.61 -4.26 -4.57
C PHE A 77 19.93 -4.48 -6.06
N ALA A 78 19.15 -3.90 -6.97
CA ALA A 78 19.40 -4.01 -8.42
C ALA A 78 20.75 -3.39 -8.83
N LEU A 79 21.12 -2.24 -8.23
CA LEU A 79 22.40 -1.57 -8.51
C LEU A 79 23.60 -2.33 -7.93
N VAL A 80 23.44 -2.93 -6.74
CA VAL A 80 24.48 -3.75 -6.10
C VAL A 80 24.69 -5.05 -6.87
N LEU A 81 23.62 -5.74 -7.27
CA LEU A 81 23.69 -6.94 -8.12
C LEU A 81 24.30 -6.62 -9.49
N SER A 82 23.91 -5.51 -10.12
CA SER A 82 24.48 -5.09 -11.41
C SER A 82 25.97 -4.74 -11.31
N SER A 83 26.42 -4.13 -10.20
CA SER A 83 27.84 -3.86 -9.96
C SER A 83 28.65 -5.13 -9.65
N HIS A 84 28.06 -6.11 -8.97
CA HIS A 84 28.75 -7.36 -8.63
C HIS A 84 28.90 -8.28 -9.85
N ILE A 85 27.91 -8.27 -10.76
CA ILE A 85 27.98 -8.99 -12.05
C ILE A 85 29.01 -8.37 -12.99
N LEU A 86 29.17 -7.04 -13.00
CA LEU A 86 30.17 -6.33 -13.82
C LEU A 86 31.62 -6.46 -13.30
N MET A 87 31.82 -6.86 -12.04
CA MET A 87 33.15 -7.09 -11.45
C MET A 87 33.70 -8.50 -11.70
N LEU A 88 32.90 -9.41 -12.26
CA LEU A 88 33.39 -10.68 -12.78
C LEU A 88 33.76 -10.47 -14.25
N ASN A 89 35.03 -10.17 -14.50
CA ASN A 89 35.59 -10.23 -15.86
C ASN A 89 35.18 -11.57 -16.50
N GLU A 90 34.66 -11.54 -17.73
CA GLU A 90 34.26 -12.75 -18.48
C GLU A 90 35.40 -13.79 -18.60
N GLU A 91 36.65 -13.35 -18.42
CA GLU A 91 37.83 -14.22 -18.42
C GLU A 91 37.97 -15.12 -17.17
N ASP A 92 37.45 -14.73 -16.00
CA ASP A 92 37.62 -15.50 -14.75
C ASP A 92 36.60 -16.64 -14.59
N PHE A 93 35.43 -16.53 -15.23
CA PHE A 93 34.41 -17.57 -15.17
C PHE A 93 34.82 -18.84 -15.93
N HIS A 94 35.52 -18.66 -17.06
CA HIS A 94 35.97 -19.77 -17.89
C HIS A 94 37.21 -20.49 -17.35
N LEU A 95 38.01 -19.84 -16.51
CA LEU A 95 39.21 -20.40 -15.88
C LEU A 95 38.94 -21.23 -14.61
N ARG A 96 37.71 -21.24 -14.08
CA ARG A 96 37.38 -22.00 -12.87
C ARG A 96 36.93 -23.43 -13.14
N GLU A 97 37.33 -24.35 -12.27
CA GLU A 97 36.95 -25.76 -12.34
C GLU A 97 35.42 -25.95 -12.25
N PRO A 98 34.82 -26.94 -12.97
CA PRO A 98 33.37 -27.14 -13.03
C PRO A 98 32.67 -27.28 -11.67
N ASN A 99 33.39 -27.79 -10.66
CA ASN A 99 32.86 -27.99 -9.32
C ASN A 99 32.72 -26.68 -8.53
N GLN A 100 33.58 -25.69 -8.78
CA GLN A 100 33.52 -24.37 -8.14
C GLN A 100 32.41 -23.49 -8.74
N ARG A 101 32.04 -23.72 -10.01
CA ARG A 101 30.93 -23.00 -10.66
C ARG A 101 29.57 -23.39 -10.09
N LYS A 102 29.41 -24.65 -9.69
CA LYS A 102 28.17 -25.18 -9.09
C LYS A 102 27.93 -24.67 -7.67
N GLU A 103 29.00 -24.43 -6.92
CA GLU A 103 28.94 -23.91 -5.55
C GLU A 103 28.44 -22.45 -5.52
N LEU A 104 28.95 -21.61 -6.44
CA LEU A 104 28.45 -20.24 -6.61
C LEU A 104 26.99 -20.20 -7.07
N LEU A 105 26.59 -21.05 -8.03
CA LEU A 105 25.18 -21.11 -8.45
C LEU A 105 24.26 -21.53 -7.30
N TRP A 106 24.68 -22.48 -6.45
CA TRP A 106 23.91 -22.91 -5.28
C TRP A 106 23.79 -21.82 -4.22
N GLU A 107 24.87 -21.11 -3.88
CA GLU A 107 24.84 -19.98 -2.93
C GLU A 107 23.90 -18.86 -3.41
N TRP A 108 23.89 -18.56 -4.70
CA TRP A 108 23.06 -17.48 -5.25
C TRP A 108 21.58 -17.87 -5.32
N THR A 109 21.29 -19.15 -5.52
CA THR A 109 19.90 -19.66 -5.47
C THR A 109 19.37 -19.70 -4.04
N ALA A 110 20.23 -20.00 -3.05
CA ALA A 110 19.86 -20.03 -1.63
C ALA A 110 19.61 -18.62 -1.06
N VAL A 111 20.38 -17.61 -1.48
CA VAL A 111 20.13 -16.21 -1.09
C VAL A 111 18.81 -15.69 -1.67
N ALA A 112 18.46 -16.08 -2.89
CA ALA A 112 17.16 -15.71 -3.49
C ALA A 112 15.96 -16.40 -2.80
N ALA A 113 16.15 -17.58 -2.21
CA ALA A 113 15.08 -18.32 -1.52
C ALA A 113 14.89 -17.90 -0.05
N PHE A 114 15.89 -17.27 0.59
CA PHE A 114 15.81 -16.87 2.00
C PHE A 114 15.00 -15.58 2.21
N ASP A 115 14.78 -14.79 1.15
CA ASP A 115 14.03 -13.53 1.21
C ASP A 115 12.51 -13.69 0.95
N GLU A 116 12.01 -14.90 0.65
CA GLU A 116 10.56 -15.14 0.45
C GLU A 116 9.78 -15.49 1.73
N ASP A 117 10.45 -15.77 2.86
CA ASP A 117 9.82 -16.25 4.10
C ASP A 117 9.79 -15.23 5.27
N GLU A 118 10.18 -13.98 5.05
CA GLU A 118 9.95 -12.89 6.01
C GLU A 118 9.00 -11.83 5.44
N GLU A 119 7.71 -12.01 5.78
CA GLU A 119 6.61 -11.02 5.99
C GLU A 119 5.29 -11.31 5.25
#